data_AF-A0A7J4J738-F1
#
_entry.id   AF-A0A7J4J738-F1
#
_cell.length_a   1.000
_cell.length_b   1.000
_cell.length_c   1.000
_cell.angle_alpha   90.00
_cell.angle_beta   90.00
_cell.angle_gamma   90.00
#
_symmetry.space_group_name_H-M   'P 1'
#
loop_
_entity.id
_entity.type
_entity.pdbx_description
1 polymer ?
#
loop_
_entity_poly.entity_id
_entity_poly.type
_entity_poly.pdbx_seq_one_letter_code
_entity_poly.pdbx_strand_id
1 'polypeptide(L)'
;MDLKEVPTTNLLGDIVGFFAPMNGGKTEGVVQELKRAYYFGLNTIAYNNELNTRERNSIAIDGKVSYPAITVRNMADLRADFQMRRGKLEEYLGVSHGEEIAINGITHYKGYPLRAVGIDEINLFCLTEQDASETLDFMLWCKREKIAVFISGLLYDFRHFPFGYMPVLLPYVDIKQEKKPACMALNLEEIKCTNTAKHTQRVWSKEFVREQGLEQLVDQLGTFGFEHKDKQRFPTEFVPAPFFDQTVRIEETEQEKVMYLPVCTGCAKLPFKKETFEVYDLMVKNKVLPESGQGATLLSPILTFLLTEGWVRQEGDQYHALPYYRNKLGGFSLR
;
A
#
# COMPACT_ATOMS: atom_id res chain seq x y z
N MET A 1 -17.68 -13.43 -7.32
CA MET A 1 -17.12 -14.57 -8.08
C MET A 1 -16.06 -15.22 -7.22
N ASP A 2 -16.20 -16.52 -6.95
CA ASP A 2 -15.12 -17.27 -6.30
C ASP A 2 -14.07 -17.60 -7.37
N LEU A 3 -12.86 -17.06 -7.23
CA LEU A 3 -11.78 -17.29 -8.18
C LEU A 3 -11.40 -18.77 -8.25
N LYS A 4 -11.64 -19.56 -7.21
CA LYS A 4 -11.30 -20.99 -7.18
C LYS A 4 -12.06 -21.81 -8.22
N GLU A 5 -13.21 -21.31 -8.67
CA GLU A 5 -14.05 -21.98 -9.65
C GLU A 5 -13.74 -21.56 -11.09
N VAL A 6 -12.84 -20.59 -11.28
CA VAL A 6 -12.49 -20.04 -12.59
C VAL A 6 -11.12 -20.57 -13.03
N PRO A 7 -11.03 -21.30 -14.16
CA PRO A 7 -9.75 -21.69 -14.73
C PRO A 7 -8.86 -20.47 -14.99
N THR A 8 -7.58 -20.53 -14.65
CA THR A 8 -6.68 -19.36 -14.80
C THR A 8 -6.56 -18.90 -16.26
N THR A 9 -6.74 -19.80 -17.23
CA THR A 9 -6.79 -19.45 -18.66
C THR A 9 -7.93 -18.51 -19.02
N ASN A 10 -9.01 -18.50 -18.26
CA ASN A 10 -10.14 -17.59 -18.47
C ASN A 10 -9.84 -16.18 -17.94
N LEU A 11 -8.79 -16.01 -17.13
CA LEU A 11 -8.34 -14.73 -16.60
C LEU A 11 -7.30 -14.05 -17.52
N LEU A 12 -7.00 -14.62 -18.69
CA LEU A 12 -6.02 -14.05 -19.60
C LEU A 12 -6.51 -12.71 -20.19
N GLY A 13 -5.81 -11.64 -19.82
CA GLY A 13 -6.19 -10.26 -20.15
C GLY A 13 -7.12 -9.62 -19.13
N ASP A 14 -7.48 -10.33 -18.06
CA ASP A 14 -8.18 -9.76 -16.92
C ASP A 14 -7.19 -9.27 -15.87
N ILE A 15 -7.65 -8.29 -15.10
CA ILE A 15 -6.96 -7.71 -13.97
C ILE A 15 -7.74 -8.06 -12.71
N VAL A 16 -7.07 -8.81 -11.84
CA VAL A 16 -7.61 -9.25 -10.55
C VAL A 16 -6.91 -8.49 -9.44
N GLY A 17 -7.67 -7.74 -8.65
CA GLY A 17 -7.16 -6.94 -7.54
C GLY A 17 -7.54 -7.52 -6.18
N PHE A 18 -6.56 -7.68 -5.30
CA PHE A 18 -6.71 -8.09 -3.91
C PHE A 18 -6.50 -6.90 -3.00
N PHE A 19 -7.58 -6.48 -2.33
CA PHE A 19 -7.60 -5.27 -1.53
C PHE A 19 -7.99 -5.58 -0.09
N ALA A 20 -7.26 -5.00 0.86
CA ALA A 20 -7.52 -5.13 2.29
C ALA A 20 -6.75 -4.04 3.04
N PRO A 21 -7.13 -3.71 4.28
CA PRO A 21 -6.18 -3.06 5.20
C PRO A 21 -4.96 -3.97 5.47
N MET A 22 -3.89 -3.41 6.03
CA MET A 22 -2.67 -4.18 6.36
C MET A 22 -3.00 -5.36 7.27
N ASN A 23 -2.25 -6.46 7.13
CA ASN A 23 -2.52 -7.77 7.74
C ASN A 23 -3.86 -8.40 7.34
N GLY A 24 -4.43 -8.01 6.19
CA GLY A 24 -5.66 -8.58 5.64
C GLY A 24 -5.48 -9.76 4.67
N GLY A 25 -4.26 -10.25 4.45
CA GLY A 25 -4.01 -11.38 3.54
C GLY A 25 -4.13 -11.04 2.05
N LYS A 26 -3.84 -9.79 1.65
CA LYS A 26 -3.88 -9.35 0.24
C LYS A 26 -2.83 -10.05 -0.62
N THR A 27 -1.60 -10.11 -0.12
CA THR A 27 -0.44 -10.75 -0.74
C THR A 27 -0.63 -12.25 -0.96
N GLU A 28 -1.29 -12.93 -0.01
CA GLU A 28 -1.63 -14.35 -0.16
C GLU A 28 -2.51 -14.61 -1.40
N GLY A 29 -3.45 -13.71 -1.70
CA GLY A 29 -4.27 -13.79 -2.90
C GLY A 29 -3.43 -13.80 -4.19
N VAL A 30 -2.47 -12.88 -4.31
CA VAL A 30 -1.57 -12.82 -5.48
C VAL A 30 -0.74 -14.10 -5.61
N VAL A 31 -0.12 -14.56 -4.51
CA VAL A 31 0.71 -15.78 -4.53
C VAL A 31 -0.11 -17.01 -4.89
N GLN A 32 -1.33 -17.16 -4.37
CA GLN A 32 -2.22 -18.28 -4.69
C GLN A 32 -2.55 -18.31 -6.19
N GLU A 33 -2.87 -17.16 -6.78
CA GLU A 33 -3.22 -17.09 -8.20
C GLU A 33 -2.02 -17.30 -9.12
N LEU A 34 -0.82 -16.80 -8.76
CA LEU A 34 0.42 -17.09 -9.49
C LEU A 34 0.73 -18.59 -9.48
N LYS A 35 0.65 -19.24 -8.31
CA LYS A 35 0.83 -20.70 -8.21
C LYS A 35 -0.21 -21.45 -9.03
N ARG A 36 -1.47 -20.99 -9.03
CA ARG A 36 -2.52 -21.58 -9.84
C ARG A 36 -2.22 -21.43 -11.33
N ALA A 37 -1.86 -20.24 -11.81
CA ALA A 37 -1.43 -20.01 -13.19
C ALA A 37 -0.31 -20.96 -13.60
N TYR A 38 0.67 -21.16 -12.71
CA TYR A 38 1.77 -22.09 -12.91
C TYR A 38 1.28 -23.55 -13.08
N TYR A 39 0.37 -24.03 -12.23
CA TYR A 39 -0.23 -25.36 -12.38
C TYR A 39 -1.06 -25.54 -13.66
N PHE A 40 -1.55 -24.45 -14.25
CA PHE A 40 -2.23 -24.44 -15.55
C PHE A 40 -1.27 -24.36 -16.74
N GLY A 41 0.04 -24.52 -16.53
CA GLY A 41 1.03 -24.50 -17.60
C GLY A 41 1.32 -23.08 -18.12
N LEU A 42 1.33 -22.09 -17.23
CA LEU A 42 1.79 -20.74 -17.57
C LEU A 42 3.05 -20.42 -16.80
N ASN A 43 4.07 -19.90 -17.48
CA ASN A 43 5.12 -19.20 -16.76
C ASN A 43 4.55 -17.93 -16.13
N THR A 44 5.09 -17.58 -14.97
CA THR A 44 4.60 -16.51 -14.11
C THR A 44 5.78 -15.73 -13.56
N ILE A 45 5.52 -14.50 -13.15
CA ILE A 45 6.53 -13.65 -12.51
C ILE A 45 5.85 -12.69 -11.54
N ALA A 46 6.55 -12.34 -10.46
CA ALA A 46 6.10 -11.35 -9.51
C ALA A 46 7.07 -10.17 -9.45
N TYR A 47 6.53 -9.00 -9.16
CA TYR A 47 7.28 -7.76 -8.98
C TYR A 47 6.89 -7.09 -7.67
N ASN A 48 7.87 -6.37 -7.11
CA ASN A 48 7.70 -5.54 -5.94
C ASN A 48 8.32 -4.16 -6.19
N ASN A 49 7.82 -3.12 -5.52
CA ASN A 49 8.38 -1.78 -5.64
C ASN A 49 9.67 -1.66 -4.79
N GLU A 50 10.65 -0.89 -5.23
CA GLU A 50 11.88 -0.64 -4.45
C GLU A 50 11.63 0.03 -3.09
N LEU A 51 10.54 0.77 -2.97
CA LEU A 51 10.09 1.36 -1.71
C LEU A 51 9.58 0.32 -0.71
N ASN A 52 9.23 -0.89 -1.16
CA ASN A 52 8.94 -2.01 -0.28
C ASN A 52 10.24 -2.70 0.13
N THR A 53 10.87 -2.14 1.16
CA THR A 53 12.18 -2.62 1.59
C THR A 53 12.13 -3.94 2.37
N ARG A 54 10.99 -4.30 2.97
CA ARG A 54 10.82 -5.54 3.76
C ARG A 54 11.12 -6.80 2.96
N GLU A 55 10.81 -6.80 1.66
CA GLU A 55 10.73 -8.02 0.85
C GLU A 55 11.23 -7.76 -0.58
N ARG A 56 12.44 -7.20 -0.72
CA ARG A 56 12.94 -6.71 -2.03
C ARG A 56 12.86 -7.77 -3.14
N ASN A 57 13.42 -8.96 -2.93
CA ASN A 57 13.57 -10.00 -3.98
C ASN A 57 12.59 -11.17 -3.83
N SER A 58 11.49 -10.98 -3.10
CA SER A 58 10.49 -12.02 -2.88
C SER A 58 9.16 -11.40 -2.46
N ILE A 59 8.06 -12.10 -2.71
CA ILE A 59 6.84 -11.87 -1.95
C ILE A 59 6.88 -12.79 -0.72
N ALA A 60 6.79 -12.23 0.48
CA ALA A 60 6.71 -12.97 1.72
C ALA A 60 5.31 -12.88 2.34
N ILE A 61 4.94 -13.94 3.07
CA ILE A 61 3.69 -14.00 3.84
C ILE A 61 4.12 -14.36 5.25
N ASP A 62 3.80 -13.49 6.20
CA ASP A 62 4.19 -13.63 7.60
C ASP A 62 5.70 -13.88 7.81
N GLY A 63 6.52 -13.12 7.07
CA GLY A 63 7.99 -13.19 7.15
C GLY A 63 8.59 -14.41 6.47
N LYS A 64 7.79 -15.26 5.82
CA LYS A 64 8.26 -16.42 5.06
C LYS A 64 8.18 -16.16 3.57
N VAL A 65 9.33 -16.30 2.89
CA VAL A 65 9.41 -16.22 1.43
C VAL A 65 8.39 -17.19 0.82
N SER A 66 7.44 -16.64 0.07
CA SER A 66 6.28 -17.37 -0.46
C SER A 66 6.29 -17.46 -1.98
N TYR A 67 6.92 -16.49 -2.65
CA TYR A 67 7.11 -16.45 -4.10
C TYR A 67 8.36 -15.63 -4.48
N PRO A 68 9.18 -16.03 -5.47
CA PRO A 68 10.28 -15.19 -5.94
C PRO A 68 9.76 -13.95 -6.68
N ALA A 69 10.34 -12.78 -6.44
CA ALA A 69 9.92 -11.53 -7.06
C ALA A 69 11.11 -10.65 -7.44
N ILE A 70 10.87 -9.71 -8.36
CA ILE A 70 11.89 -8.75 -8.79
C ILE A 70 11.54 -7.37 -8.22
N THR A 71 12.52 -6.75 -7.56
CA THR A 71 12.41 -5.34 -7.20
C THR A 71 12.57 -4.47 -8.43
N VAL A 72 11.63 -3.55 -8.64
CA VAL A 72 11.66 -2.55 -9.71
C VAL A 72 11.30 -1.18 -9.16
N ARG A 73 11.78 -0.13 -9.82
CA ARG A 73 11.53 1.25 -9.36
C ARG A 73 10.16 1.75 -9.80
N ASN A 74 9.83 1.47 -11.07
CA ASN A 74 8.65 1.98 -11.75
C ASN A 74 8.08 0.91 -12.69
N MET A 75 6.96 1.22 -13.33
CA MET A 75 6.26 0.32 -14.24
C MET A 75 6.97 0.13 -15.59
N ALA A 76 7.79 1.11 -16.01
CA ALA A 76 8.59 0.97 -17.22
C ALA A 76 9.66 -0.13 -17.08
N ASP A 77 10.38 -0.15 -15.95
CA ASP A 77 11.36 -1.18 -15.62
C ASP A 77 10.71 -2.57 -15.57
N LEU A 78 9.54 -2.66 -14.91
CA LEU A 78 8.74 -3.88 -14.83
C LEU A 78 8.41 -4.41 -16.23
N ARG A 79 7.86 -3.55 -17.09
CA ARG A 79 7.45 -3.91 -18.44
C ARG A 79 8.63 -4.38 -19.27
N ALA A 80 9.77 -3.68 -19.20
CA ALA A 80 10.98 -4.03 -19.93
C ALA A 80 11.51 -5.42 -19.55
N ASP A 81 11.59 -5.72 -18.24
CA ASP A 81 12.00 -7.04 -17.76
C ASP A 81 11.00 -8.13 -18.19
N PHE A 82 9.69 -7.88 -18.06
CA PHE A 82 8.66 -8.83 -18.47
C PHE A 82 8.76 -9.17 -19.96
N GLN A 83 8.91 -8.16 -20.82
CA GLN A 83 9.04 -8.35 -22.27
C GLN A 83 10.31 -9.12 -22.64
N MET A 84 11.44 -8.81 -21.99
CA MET A 84 12.70 -9.52 -22.20
C MET A 84 12.56 -11.02 -21.86
N ARG A 85 11.94 -11.34 -20.72
CA ARG A 85 11.71 -12.73 -20.30
C ARG A 85 10.76 -13.46 -21.23
N ARG A 86 9.67 -12.80 -21.62
CA ARG A 86 8.69 -13.36 -22.54
C ARG A 86 9.34 -13.68 -23.89
N GLY A 87 10.15 -12.78 -24.45
CA GLY A 87 10.88 -13.03 -25.69
C GLY A 87 11.81 -14.26 -25.62
N LYS A 88 12.59 -14.39 -24.54
CA LYS A 88 13.43 -15.58 -24.32
C LYS A 88 12.63 -16.89 -24.21
N LEU A 89 11.47 -16.85 -23.57
CA LEU A 89 10.63 -18.04 -23.42
C LEU A 89 9.90 -18.42 -24.71
N GLU A 90 9.57 -17.42 -25.55
CA GLU A 90 8.94 -17.63 -26.85
C GLU A 90 9.83 -18.45 -27.81
N GLU A 91 11.16 -18.38 -27.67
CA GLU A 91 12.11 -19.20 -28.45
C GLU A 91 11.95 -20.71 -28.22
N TYR A 92 11.36 -21.13 -27.09
CA TYR A 92 11.20 -22.53 -26.74
C TYR A 92 9.79 -23.08 -27.01
N LEU A 93 8.84 -22.22 -27.41
CA LEU A 93 7.47 -22.65 -27.67
C LEU A 93 7.41 -23.60 -28.87
N GLY A 94 6.89 -24.81 -28.63
CA GLY A 94 6.81 -25.87 -29.65
C GLY A 94 8.13 -26.59 -29.95
N VAL A 95 9.21 -26.28 -29.22
CA VAL A 95 10.55 -26.86 -29.43
C VAL A 95 10.95 -27.81 -28.29
N SER A 96 10.80 -27.38 -27.04
CA SER A 96 11.10 -28.17 -25.83
C SER A 96 10.03 -27.88 -24.78
N HIS A 97 9.71 -28.87 -23.95
CA HIS A 97 8.61 -28.77 -23.00
C HIS A 97 8.97 -29.37 -21.64
N GLY A 98 8.73 -28.62 -20.56
CA GLY A 98 8.90 -29.10 -19.18
C GLY A 98 10.31 -29.04 -18.62
N GLU A 99 11.31 -28.65 -19.41
CA GLU A 99 12.67 -28.38 -18.92
C GLU A 99 12.74 -27.03 -18.20
N GLU A 100 13.41 -26.99 -17.06
CA GLU A 100 13.67 -25.75 -16.31
C GLU A 100 14.68 -24.86 -17.05
N ILE A 101 14.43 -23.56 -17.01
CA ILE A 101 15.35 -22.51 -17.46
C ILE A 101 15.35 -21.36 -16.44
N ALA A 102 16.54 -21.02 -15.95
CA ALA A 102 16.71 -19.85 -15.10
C ALA A 102 16.94 -18.60 -15.96
N ILE A 103 16.07 -17.60 -15.84
CA ILE A 103 16.27 -16.29 -16.46
C ILE A 103 16.50 -15.30 -15.33
N ASN A 104 17.72 -14.74 -15.26
CA ASN A 104 18.15 -13.83 -14.19
C ASN A 104 17.78 -14.34 -12.78
N GLY A 105 18.07 -15.62 -12.51
CA GLY A 105 17.86 -16.24 -11.19
C GLY A 105 16.43 -16.68 -10.86
N ILE A 106 15.44 -16.44 -11.73
CA ILE A 106 14.08 -16.96 -11.57
C ILE A 106 13.86 -18.14 -12.52
N THR A 107 13.39 -19.25 -11.97
CA THR A 107 13.08 -20.47 -12.73
C THR A 107 11.78 -20.30 -13.52
N HIS A 108 11.84 -20.68 -14.79
CA HIS A 108 10.74 -20.83 -15.74
C HIS A 108 10.83 -22.20 -16.38
N TYR A 109 9.81 -22.59 -17.16
CA TYR A 109 9.79 -23.87 -17.87
C TYR A 109 9.66 -23.66 -19.38
N LYS A 110 10.51 -24.32 -20.16
CA LYS A 110 10.46 -24.32 -21.62
C LYS A 110 9.12 -24.89 -22.09
N GLY A 111 8.62 -24.37 -23.21
CA GLY A 111 7.37 -24.79 -23.82
C GLY A 111 6.11 -24.19 -23.21
N TYR A 112 6.24 -23.45 -22.09
CA TYR A 112 5.12 -22.75 -21.46
C TYR A 112 5.23 -21.23 -21.67
N PRO A 113 4.14 -20.53 -22.00
CA PRO A 113 4.19 -19.09 -22.25
C PRO A 113 4.18 -18.29 -20.95
N LEU A 114 4.90 -17.15 -20.91
CA LEU A 114 4.80 -16.18 -19.81
C LEU A 114 3.56 -15.30 -20.01
N ARG A 115 2.48 -15.62 -19.30
CA ARG A 115 1.14 -15.00 -19.47
C ARG A 115 0.48 -14.58 -18.17
N ALA A 116 1.21 -14.59 -17.06
CA ALA A 116 0.71 -14.17 -15.76
C ALA A 116 1.76 -13.33 -15.03
N VAL A 117 1.34 -12.20 -14.48
CA VAL A 117 2.17 -11.28 -13.71
C VAL A 117 1.51 -10.94 -12.38
N GLY A 118 2.30 -10.95 -11.31
CA GLY A 118 1.90 -10.52 -9.98
C GLY A 118 2.59 -9.20 -9.63
N ILE A 119 1.87 -8.28 -9.01
CA ILE A 119 2.43 -7.03 -8.51
C ILE A 119 1.93 -6.84 -7.07
N ASP A 120 2.86 -6.91 -6.11
CA ASP A 120 2.53 -6.62 -4.71
C ASP A 120 2.74 -5.12 -4.40
N GLU A 121 2.04 -4.64 -3.39
CA GLU A 121 1.99 -3.25 -2.94
C GLU A 121 1.82 -2.25 -4.11
N ILE A 122 0.86 -2.52 -5.02
CA ILE A 122 0.60 -1.71 -6.22
C ILE A 122 0.37 -0.22 -5.90
N ASN A 123 -0.11 0.11 -4.69
CA ASN A 123 -0.26 1.48 -4.21
C ASN A 123 1.06 2.28 -4.17
N LEU A 124 2.21 1.60 -4.07
CA LEU A 124 3.53 2.23 -4.14
C LEU A 124 3.93 2.63 -5.57
N PHE A 125 3.30 2.03 -6.59
CA PHE A 125 3.43 2.46 -7.99
C PHE A 125 2.40 3.52 -8.37
N CYS A 126 1.67 4.08 -7.40
CA CYS A 126 0.61 5.06 -7.64
C CYS A 126 0.76 6.28 -6.73
N LEU A 127 1.96 6.60 -6.28
CA LEU A 127 2.19 7.73 -5.36
C LEU A 127 1.97 9.07 -6.07
N THR A 128 2.41 9.18 -7.32
CA THR A 128 2.21 10.33 -8.19
C THR A 128 1.23 10.05 -9.34
N GLU A 129 0.75 11.11 -10.00
CA GLU A 129 -0.14 11.00 -11.16
C GLU A 129 0.57 10.31 -12.33
N GLN A 130 1.85 10.63 -12.54
CA GLN A 130 2.67 10.00 -13.56
C GLN A 130 2.80 8.49 -13.31
N ASP A 131 3.14 8.07 -12.08
CA ASP A 131 3.26 6.65 -11.75
C ASP A 131 1.92 5.90 -11.96
N ALA A 132 0.81 6.54 -11.60
CA ALA A 132 -0.52 5.97 -11.80
C ALA A 132 -0.89 5.86 -13.29
N SER A 133 -0.52 6.86 -14.11
CA SER A 133 -0.69 6.81 -15.56
C SER A 133 0.13 5.66 -16.17
N GLU A 134 1.39 5.51 -15.78
CA GLU A 134 2.25 4.42 -16.24
C GLU A 134 1.72 3.05 -15.82
N THR A 135 1.21 2.94 -14.59
CA THR A 135 0.57 1.72 -14.08
C THR A 135 -0.68 1.38 -14.88
N LEU A 136 -1.52 2.36 -15.18
CA LEU A 136 -2.70 2.18 -16.01
C LEU A 136 -2.32 1.74 -17.43
N ASP A 137 -1.32 2.37 -18.03
CA ASP A 137 -0.83 2.01 -19.37
C ASP A 137 -0.30 0.58 -19.42
N PHE A 138 0.42 0.14 -18.38
CA PHE A 138 0.86 -1.24 -18.23
C PHE A 138 -0.32 -2.20 -18.13
N MET A 139 -1.29 -1.92 -17.26
CA MET A 139 -2.52 -2.70 -17.09
C MET A 139 -3.28 -2.88 -18.42
N LEU A 140 -3.47 -1.79 -19.16
CA LEU A 140 -4.14 -1.81 -20.46
C LEU A 140 -3.33 -2.57 -21.53
N TRP A 141 -2.01 -2.46 -21.49
CA TRP A 141 -1.14 -3.27 -22.35
C TRP A 141 -1.28 -4.77 -22.05
N CYS A 142 -1.28 -5.18 -20.77
CA CYS A 142 -1.51 -6.57 -20.38
C CYS A 142 -2.86 -7.10 -20.88
N LYS A 143 -3.94 -6.30 -20.81
CA LYS A 143 -5.25 -6.69 -21.36
C LYS A 143 -5.19 -7.01 -22.85
N ARG A 144 -4.56 -6.13 -23.64
CA ARG A 144 -4.39 -6.33 -25.10
C ARG A 144 -3.55 -7.57 -25.41
N GLU A 145 -2.51 -7.78 -24.62
CA GLU A 145 -1.60 -8.92 -24.74
C GLU A 145 -2.12 -10.21 -24.11
N LYS A 146 -3.36 -10.25 -23.60
CA LYS A 146 -3.92 -11.44 -22.94
C LYS A 146 -3.01 -11.97 -21.83
N ILE A 147 -2.48 -11.07 -21.01
CA ILE A 147 -1.70 -11.37 -19.82
C ILE A 147 -2.63 -11.23 -18.61
N ALA A 148 -2.73 -12.27 -17.78
CA ALA A 148 -3.43 -12.18 -16.50
C ALA A 148 -2.61 -11.34 -15.52
N VAL A 149 -3.22 -10.34 -14.90
CA VAL A 149 -2.56 -9.46 -13.93
C VAL A 149 -3.18 -9.67 -12.56
N PHE A 150 -2.35 -10.03 -11.57
CA PHE A 150 -2.74 -10.17 -10.17
C PHE A 150 -2.09 -9.06 -9.36
N ILE A 151 -2.88 -8.10 -8.85
CA ILE A 151 -2.36 -6.98 -8.06
C ILE A 151 -2.82 -7.09 -6.60
N SER A 152 -1.96 -6.71 -5.66
CA SER A 152 -2.35 -6.48 -4.27
C SER A 152 -1.91 -5.11 -3.81
N GLY A 153 -2.72 -4.45 -2.98
CA GLY A 153 -2.38 -3.15 -2.44
C GLY A 153 -3.40 -2.59 -1.46
N LEU A 154 -3.02 -1.49 -0.83
CA LEU A 154 -3.88 -0.73 0.08
C LEU A 154 -4.72 0.28 -0.72
N LEU A 155 -6.04 0.28 -0.51
CA LEU A 155 -6.92 1.32 -1.08
C LEU A 155 -6.83 2.63 -0.30
N TYR A 156 -6.58 2.53 1.00
CA TYR A 156 -6.52 3.65 1.92
C TYR A 156 -5.21 3.62 2.71
N ASP A 157 -4.67 4.80 2.98
CA ASP A 157 -3.54 5.00 3.88
C ASP A 157 -3.97 4.91 5.37
N PHE A 158 -3.03 5.12 6.28
CA PHE A 158 -3.30 5.09 7.72
C PHE A 158 -4.21 6.21 8.22
N ARG A 159 -4.40 7.28 7.43
CA ARG A 159 -5.33 8.39 7.70
C ARG A 159 -6.74 8.10 7.19
N HIS A 160 -6.92 6.93 6.60
CA HIS A 160 -8.14 6.44 5.96
C HIS A 160 -8.52 7.25 4.72
N PHE A 161 -7.54 7.86 4.07
CA PHE A 161 -7.70 8.52 2.79
C PHE A 161 -7.21 7.64 1.65
N PRO A 162 -7.74 7.83 0.43
CA PRO A 162 -7.25 7.12 -0.73
C PRO A 162 -5.71 7.10 -0.81
N PHE A 163 -5.14 5.90 -0.96
CA PHE A 163 -3.69 5.75 -1.00
C PHE A 163 -3.17 6.24 -2.36
N GLY A 164 -2.49 7.39 -2.37
CA GLY A 164 -1.96 7.98 -3.60
C GLY A 164 -3.05 8.19 -4.65
N TYR A 165 -2.84 7.65 -5.84
CA TYR A 165 -3.76 7.67 -6.98
C TYR A 165 -4.41 6.30 -7.25
N MET A 166 -4.37 5.38 -6.28
CA MET A 166 -5.01 4.07 -6.40
C MET A 166 -6.46 4.08 -6.92
N PRO A 167 -7.33 5.03 -6.53
CA PRO A 167 -8.70 5.08 -7.05
C PRO A 167 -8.80 5.15 -8.57
N VAL A 168 -7.80 5.74 -9.25
CA VAL A 168 -7.76 5.85 -10.72
C VAL A 168 -7.70 4.48 -11.39
N LEU A 169 -7.08 3.49 -10.74
CA LEU A 169 -6.94 2.14 -11.29
C LEU A 169 -8.20 1.29 -11.10
N LEU A 170 -9.02 1.57 -10.08
CA LEU A 170 -10.15 0.70 -9.69
C LEU A 170 -11.17 0.45 -10.80
N PRO A 171 -11.55 1.43 -11.64
CA PRO A 171 -12.44 1.18 -12.78
C PRO A 171 -11.89 0.14 -13.78
N TYR A 172 -10.57 -0.05 -13.83
CA TYR A 172 -9.90 -0.94 -14.78
C TYR A 172 -9.64 -2.34 -14.22
N VAL A 173 -9.84 -2.55 -12.92
CA VAL A 173 -9.77 -3.87 -12.27
C VAL A 173 -11.06 -4.64 -12.54
N ASP A 174 -10.96 -5.70 -13.34
CA ASP A 174 -12.08 -6.53 -13.78
C ASP A 174 -12.69 -7.32 -12.61
N ILE A 175 -11.85 -7.89 -11.75
CA ILE A 175 -12.28 -8.66 -10.59
C ILE A 175 -11.66 -8.08 -9.32
N LYS A 176 -12.51 -7.58 -8.41
CA LYS A 176 -12.08 -7.04 -7.13
C LYS A 176 -12.36 -8.04 -6.02
N GLN A 177 -11.33 -8.41 -5.28
CA GLN A 177 -11.39 -9.30 -4.12
C GLN A 177 -11.04 -8.51 -2.86
N GLU A 178 -12.06 -8.13 -2.10
CA GLU A 178 -11.87 -7.44 -0.82
C GLU A 178 -11.80 -8.45 0.33
N LYS A 179 -10.65 -8.53 0.99
CA LYS A 179 -10.49 -9.32 2.22
C LYS A 179 -10.99 -8.50 3.40
N LYS A 180 -11.61 -9.19 4.37
CA LYS A 180 -12.28 -8.60 5.52
C LYS A 180 -11.67 -9.11 6.83
N PRO A 181 -10.45 -8.68 7.20
CA PRO A 181 -9.82 -9.12 8.44
C PRO A 181 -10.61 -8.66 9.67
N ALA A 182 -10.38 -9.32 10.80
CA ALA A 182 -10.90 -8.87 12.10
C ALA A 182 -10.09 -7.68 12.63
N CYS A 183 -10.76 -6.80 13.39
CA CYS A 183 -10.12 -5.74 14.13
C CYS A 183 -9.09 -6.29 15.13
N MET A 184 -7.96 -5.60 15.29
CA MET A 184 -6.91 -5.96 16.24
C MET A 184 -6.89 -5.08 17.49
N ALA A 185 -7.75 -4.06 17.59
CA ALA A 185 -7.81 -3.19 18.76
C ALA A 185 -8.34 -3.91 20.01
N LEU A 186 -7.81 -3.53 21.17
CA LEU A 186 -8.31 -3.90 22.49
C LEU A 186 -9.15 -2.76 23.07
N ASN A 187 -10.19 -3.09 23.85
CA ASN A 187 -10.88 -2.11 24.69
C ASN A 187 -10.13 -1.88 26.02
N LEU A 188 -10.70 -1.06 26.92
CA LEU A 188 -10.11 -0.77 28.24
C LEU A 188 -10.04 -1.99 29.17
N GLU A 189 -10.84 -3.03 28.90
CA GLU A 189 -10.85 -4.30 29.63
C GLU A 189 -9.95 -5.36 28.94
N GLU A 190 -9.12 -4.93 27.99
CA GLU A 190 -8.21 -5.79 27.21
C GLU A 190 -8.92 -6.89 26.39
N ILE A 191 -10.19 -6.65 26.06
CA ILE A 191 -11.00 -7.50 25.20
C ILE A 191 -10.79 -7.06 23.74
N LYS A 192 -10.41 -8.03 22.90
CA LYS A 192 -10.21 -7.82 21.48
C LYS A 192 -11.52 -7.54 20.76
N CYS A 193 -11.53 -6.47 19.97
CA CYS A 193 -12.62 -6.15 19.05
C CYS A 193 -12.69 -7.21 17.93
N THR A 194 -13.87 -7.76 17.68
CA THR A 194 -14.09 -8.81 16.66
C THR A 194 -14.77 -8.28 15.40
N ASN A 195 -15.10 -6.99 15.35
CA ASN A 195 -15.71 -6.35 14.19
C ASN A 195 -14.80 -6.44 12.96
N THR A 196 -15.40 -6.45 11.77
CA THR A 196 -14.66 -6.37 10.51
C THR A 196 -13.85 -5.08 10.44
N ALA A 197 -12.55 -5.21 10.20
CA ALA A 197 -11.66 -4.11 9.96
C ALA A 197 -11.89 -3.51 8.56
N LYS A 198 -11.85 -2.18 8.49
CA LYS A 198 -12.01 -1.39 7.26
C LYS A 198 -10.80 -0.50 6.98
N HIS A 199 -9.95 -0.30 7.97
CA HIS A 199 -8.85 0.65 7.93
C HIS A 199 -7.58 0.02 8.47
N THR A 200 -6.46 0.63 8.13
CA THR A 200 -5.17 0.36 8.75
C THR A 200 -4.92 1.46 9.80
N GLN A 201 -4.82 1.09 11.07
CA GLN A 201 -4.31 1.97 12.11
C GLN A 201 -2.79 1.89 12.12
N ARG A 202 -2.11 3.03 12.02
CA ARG A 202 -0.70 3.14 12.42
C ARG A 202 -0.61 3.48 13.90
N VAL A 203 0.26 2.79 14.61
CA VAL A 203 0.58 3.07 16.02
C VAL A 203 2.08 3.27 16.18
N TRP A 204 2.44 4.10 17.14
CA TRP A 204 3.81 4.44 17.51
C TRP A 204 4.08 3.97 18.93
N SER A 205 5.25 3.40 19.17
CA SER A 205 5.69 3.14 20.54
C SER A 205 5.86 4.46 21.27
N LYS A 206 5.61 4.49 22.58
CA LYS A 206 5.86 5.70 23.39
C LYS A 206 7.31 6.18 23.32
N GLU A 207 8.26 5.26 23.14
CA GLU A 207 9.66 5.58 22.89
C GLU A 207 9.83 6.37 21.59
N PHE A 208 9.23 5.89 20.51
CA PHE A 208 9.30 6.54 19.21
C PHE A 208 8.71 7.96 19.24
N VAL A 209 7.63 8.20 19.99
CA VAL A 209 7.08 9.54 20.19
C VAL A 209 8.12 10.51 20.78
N ARG A 210 8.95 10.05 21.73
CA ARG A 210 10.02 10.86 22.33
C ARG A 210 11.12 11.15 21.32
N GLU A 211 11.51 10.16 20.53
CA GLU A 211 12.52 10.31 19.47
C GLU A 211 12.08 11.32 18.40
N GLN A 212 10.77 11.41 18.14
CA GLN A 212 10.20 12.44 17.25
C GLN A 212 10.06 13.82 17.92
N GLY A 213 10.50 14.00 19.17
CA GLY A 213 10.42 15.27 19.90
C GLY A 213 8.99 15.66 20.32
N LEU A 214 8.09 14.68 20.41
CA LEU A 214 6.67 14.90 20.72
C LEU A 214 6.27 14.39 22.12
N GLU A 215 7.24 14.29 23.05
CA GLU A 215 7.01 13.73 24.39
C GLU A 215 5.87 14.43 25.14
N GLN A 216 5.82 15.76 25.05
CA GLN A 216 4.76 16.60 25.63
C GLN A 216 3.35 16.33 25.08
N LEU A 217 3.23 15.57 23.98
CA LEU A 217 1.95 15.21 23.36
C LEU A 217 1.54 13.76 23.65
N VAL A 218 2.37 12.95 24.34
CA VAL A 218 2.09 11.53 24.59
C VAL A 218 0.73 11.32 25.26
N ASP A 219 0.40 12.14 26.27
CA ASP A 219 -0.87 12.04 26.99
C ASP A 219 -2.07 12.44 26.12
N GLN A 220 -1.88 13.41 25.21
CA GLN A 220 -2.92 13.85 24.27
C GLN A 220 -3.18 12.82 23.17
N LEU A 221 -2.14 12.11 22.72
CA LEU A 221 -2.27 10.98 21.79
C LEU A 221 -3.04 9.82 22.44
N GLY A 222 -2.91 9.67 23.75
CA GLY A 222 -3.52 8.60 24.54
C GLY A 222 -2.96 7.23 24.19
N THR A 223 -3.47 6.18 24.84
CA THR A 223 -3.04 4.81 24.57
C THR A 223 -3.85 4.16 23.44
N PHE A 224 -3.21 3.23 22.73
CA PHE A 224 -3.84 2.34 21.77
C PHE A 224 -3.49 0.89 22.09
N GLY A 225 -4.43 0.19 22.72
CA GLY A 225 -4.28 -1.24 23.01
C GLY A 225 -4.55 -2.10 21.77
N PHE A 226 -3.73 -3.13 21.52
CA PHE A 226 -3.96 -4.08 20.43
C PHE A 226 -3.41 -5.49 20.69
N GLU A 227 -3.92 -6.47 19.93
CA GLU A 227 -3.36 -7.81 19.82
C GLU A 227 -2.70 -7.97 18.44
N HIS A 228 -1.39 -8.21 18.43
CA HIS A 228 -0.58 -8.40 17.24
C HIS A 228 -0.84 -9.77 16.58
N LYS A 229 -0.38 -9.96 15.35
CA LYS A 229 -0.67 -11.17 14.55
C LYS A 229 -0.10 -12.46 15.15
N ASP A 230 0.97 -12.34 15.94
CA ASP A 230 1.61 -13.42 16.70
C ASP A 230 0.97 -13.69 18.07
N LYS A 231 -0.18 -13.06 18.36
CA LYS A 231 -0.93 -13.16 19.62
C LYS A 231 -0.31 -12.43 20.82
N GLN A 232 0.77 -11.66 20.61
CA GLN A 232 1.24 -10.74 21.64
C GLN A 232 0.26 -9.59 21.84
N ARG A 233 0.09 -9.15 23.09
CA ARG A 233 -0.82 -8.06 23.46
C ARG A 233 -0.02 -6.87 23.96
N PHE A 234 -0.41 -5.69 23.50
CA PHE A 234 0.20 -4.42 23.84
C PHE A 234 -0.88 -3.46 24.35
N PRO A 235 -1.29 -3.54 25.62
CA PRO A 235 -2.40 -2.76 26.14
C PRO A 235 -2.08 -1.27 26.30
N THR A 236 -0.80 -0.90 26.52
CA THR A 236 -0.46 0.47 26.97
C THR A 236 0.82 1.07 26.37
N GLU A 237 1.59 0.28 25.63
CA GLU A 237 2.94 0.60 25.16
C GLU A 237 2.93 1.53 23.94
N PHE A 238 1.81 1.54 23.22
CA PHE A 238 1.64 2.27 21.98
C PHE A 238 0.59 3.36 22.08
N VAL A 239 0.75 4.36 21.21
CA VAL A 239 -0.19 5.44 20.97
C VAL A 239 -0.61 5.41 19.49
N PRO A 240 -1.81 5.90 19.14
CA PRO A 240 -2.14 6.08 17.73
C PRO A 240 -1.21 7.11 17.08
N ALA A 241 -0.73 6.85 15.87
CA ALA A 241 0.13 7.78 15.15
C ALA A 241 -0.61 9.12 14.92
N PRO A 242 0.07 10.27 15.06
CA PRO A 242 -0.50 11.57 14.70
C PRO A 242 -0.98 11.59 13.25
N PHE A 243 -2.05 12.34 12.99
CA PHE A 243 -2.59 12.48 11.64
C PHE A 243 -1.57 13.05 10.62
N PHE A 244 -0.67 13.92 11.10
CA PHE A 244 0.39 14.55 10.32
C PHE A 244 1.67 13.69 10.19
N ASP A 245 1.60 12.38 10.45
CA ASP A 245 2.70 11.47 10.11
C ASP A 245 2.83 11.28 8.58
N GLN A 246 4.02 10.91 8.13
CA GLN A 246 4.37 10.69 6.72
C GLN A 246 3.51 9.58 6.10
N THR A 247 3.09 9.70 4.84
CA THR A 247 2.22 8.69 4.22
C THR A 247 2.92 7.34 4.13
N VAL A 248 4.14 7.33 3.59
CA VAL A 248 4.99 6.15 3.40
C VAL A 248 6.15 6.25 4.38
N ARG A 249 6.35 5.20 5.18
CA ARG A 249 7.46 5.09 6.13
C ARG A 249 8.24 3.82 5.84
N ILE A 250 9.56 3.93 5.67
CA ILE A 250 10.43 2.78 5.41
C ILE A 250 10.69 2.08 6.75
N GLU A 251 10.28 0.82 6.86
CA GLU A 251 10.19 0.11 8.16
C GLU A 251 11.49 -0.61 8.57
N GLU A 252 12.46 -0.77 7.65
CA GLU A 252 13.75 -1.43 7.95
C GLU A 252 14.52 -0.76 9.09
N THR A 253 14.33 0.54 9.33
CA THR A 253 15.07 1.31 10.34
C THR A 253 14.37 1.37 11.70
N GLU A 254 13.12 0.91 11.81
CA GLU A 254 12.18 1.30 12.87
C GLU A 254 11.34 0.12 13.39
N GLN A 255 11.91 -1.08 13.30
CA GLN A 255 11.26 -2.32 13.74
C GLN A 255 10.78 -2.18 15.20
N GLU A 256 9.54 -2.62 15.46
CA GLU A 256 8.85 -2.56 16.76
C GLU A 256 8.47 -1.16 17.29
N LYS A 257 8.99 -0.09 16.69
CA LYS A 257 8.66 1.30 17.04
C LYS A 257 7.41 1.81 16.34
N VAL A 258 7.17 1.35 15.11
CA VAL A 258 5.97 1.69 14.33
C VAL A 258 5.30 0.39 13.88
N MET A 259 4.02 0.25 14.19
CA MET A 259 3.23 -0.93 13.81
C MET A 259 1.96 -0.52 13.04
N TYR A 260 1.47 -1.46 12.24
CA TYR A 260 0.28 -1.29 11.41
C TYR A 260 -0.69 -2.43 11.68
N LEU A 261 -1.96 -2.07 11.91
CA LEU A 261 -2.96 -3.00 12.40
C LEU A 261 -4.29 -2.79 11.67
N PRO A 262 -5.00 -3.85 11.29
CA PRO A 262 -6.35 -3.73 10.75
C PRO A 262 -7.31 -3.34 11.89
N VAL A 263 -8.09 -2.27 11.69
CA VAL A 263 -9.07 -1.78 12.66
C VAL A 263 -10.42 -1.50 12.02
N CYS A 264 -11.50 -1.65 12.81
CA CYS A 264 -12.83 -1.21 12.39
C CYS A 264 -12.99 0.30 12.59
N THR A 265 -13.98 0.89 11.92
CA THR A 265 -14.24 2.35 11.99
C THR A 265 -14.43 2.86 13.42
N GLY A 266 -15.05 2.08 14.32
CA GLY A 266 -15.26 2.49 15.70
C GLY A 266 -14.01 2.44 16.60
N CYS A 267 -13.00 1.64 16.22
CA CYS A 267 -11.75 1.53 16.98
C CYS A 267 -10.65 2.45 16.45
N ALA A 268 -10.79 2.95 15.22
CA ALA A 268 -9.75 3.73 14.58
C ALA A 268 -9.62 5.12 15.22
N LYS A 269 -8.39 5.57 15.43
CA LYS A 269 -8.06 6.86 16.05
C LYS A 269 -7.15 7.66 15.13
N LEU A 270 -7.53 8.91 14.88
CA LEU A 270 -6.79 9.87 14.05
C LEU A 270 -6.50 11.16 14.85
N PRO A 271 -5.58 11.11 15.84
CA PRO A 271 -5.24 12.25 16.68
C PRO A 271 -4.77 13.43 15.84
N PHE A 272 -5.14 14.64 16.26
CA PHE A 272 -4.73 15.89 15.61
C PHE A 272 -5.22 16.10 14.17
N LYS A 273 -6.19 15.30 13.70
CA LYS A 273 -6.81 15.48 12.38
C LYS A 273 -7.42 16.87 12.23
N LYS A 274 -8.18 17.33 13.23
CA LYS A 274 -8.87 18.63 13.20
C LYS A 274 -7.86 19.77 13.12
N GLU A 275 -6.85 19.73 13.98
CA GLU A 275 -5.78 20.70 14.11
C GLU A 275 -4.97 20.80 12.81
N THR A 276 -4.72 19.66 12.16
CA THR A 276 -4.05 19.62 10.86
C THR A 276 -4.85 20.34 9.78
N PHE A 277 -6.17 20.12 9.73
CA PHE A 277 -7.04 20.83 8.78
C PHE A 277 -7.18 22.32 9.11
N GLU A 278 -7.19 22.71 10.39
CA GLU A 278 -7.21 24.12 10.79
C GLU A 278 -5.95 24.86 10.33
N VAL A 279 -4.76 24.27 10.51
CA VAL A 279 -3.50 24.84 10.01
C VAL A 279 -3.52 24.91 8.48
N TYR A 280 -3.95 23.85 7.81
CA TYR A 280 -4.07 23.83 6.35
C TYR A 280 -4.98 24.95 5.84
N ASP A 281 -6.18 25.10 6.41
CA ASP A 281 -7.15 26.12 6.00
C ASP A 281 -6.63 27.54 6.24
N LEU A 282 -5.91 27.77 7.35
CA LEU A 282 -5.27 29.05 7.63
C LEU A 282 -4.19 29.39 6.61
N MET A 283 -3.31 28.44 6.27
CA MET A 283 -2.26 28.63 5.26
C MET A 283 -2.86 28.95 3.89
N VAL A 284 -3.90 28.23 3.47
CA VAL A 284 -4.51 28.40 2.16
C VAL A 284 -5.31 29.70 2.07
N LYS A 285 -6.02 30.07 3.14
CA LYS A 285 -6.87 31.27 3.18
C LYS A 285 -6.05 32.55 3.33
N ASN A 286 -5.12 32.57 4.29
CA ASN A 286 -4.37 33.77 4.64
C ASN A 286 -3.07 33.90 3.87
N LYS A 287 -2.64 32.83 3.17
CA LYS A 287 -1.36 32.74 2.46
C LYS A 287 -0.14 33.01 3.33
N VAL A 288 -0.26 33.00 4.65
CA VAL A 288 0.82 33.26 5.61
C VAL A 288 0.77 32.25 6.74
N LEU A 289 1.88 32.09 7.47
CA LEU A 289 1.96 31.19 8.61
C LEU A 289 1.00 31.63 9.73
N PRO A 290 0.28 30.69 10.37
CA PRO A 290 -0.42 30.98 11.61
C PRO A 290 0.56 31.52 12.66
N GLU A 291 0.23 32.63 13.31
CA GLU A 291 1.00 33.09 14.47
C GLU A 291 0.94 32.02 15.58
N SER A 292 2.06 31.80 16.25
CA SER A 292 2.22 30.82 17.32
C SER A 292 1.38 31.17 18.55
N GLY A 293 0.10 30.84 18.54
CA GLY A 293 -0.78 30.85 19.72
C GLY A 293 -0.67 29.55 20.55
N GLN A 294 -1.63 29.33 21.44
CA GLN A 294 -1.83 28.04 22.14
C GLN A 294 -1.95 26.92 21.10
N GLY A 295 -0.86 26.21 20.83
CA GLY A 295 -0.73 25.31 19.67
C GLY A 295 0.65 25.30 19.00
N ALA A 296 1.59 26.16 19.44
CA ALA A 296 2.96 26.23 18.90
C ALA A 296 3.66 24.86 18.76
N THR A 297 3.41 23.95 19.69
CA THR A 297 3.97 22.58 19.69
C THR A 297 3.49 21.72 18.52
N LEU A 298 2.25 21.89 18.07
CA LEU A 298 1.67 21.16 16.94
C LEU A 298 1.93 21.86 15.60
N LEU A 299 2.11 23.18 15.62
CA LEU A 299 2.25 23.97 14.40
C LEU A 299 3.43 23.50 13.56
N SER A 300 4.64 23.41 14.14
CA SER A 300 5.84 23.01 13.39
C SER A 300 5.72 21.62 12.73
N PRO A 301 5.35 20.53 13.45
CA PRO A 301 5.25 19.22 12.81
C PRO A 301 4.14 19.13 11.76
N ILE A 302 3.01 19.82 11.96
CA ILE A 302 1.94 19.91 10.96
C ILE A 302 2.42 20.66 9.71
N LEU A 303 3.13 21.78 9.88
CA LEU A 303 3.67 22.53 8.74
C LEU A 303 4.67 21.71 7.94
N THR A 304 5.60 21.04 8.62
CA THR A 304 6.56 20.13 8.00
C THR A 304 5.80 19.09 7.17
N PHE A 305 4.81 18.42 7.77
CA PHE A 305 3.96 17.46 7.08
C PHE A 305 3.29 18.04 5.83
N LEU A 306 2.58 19.17 5.94
CA LEU A 306 1.84 19.76 4.82
C LEU A 306 2.76 20.12 3.65
N LEU A 307 3.99 20.53 3.93
CA LEU A 307 5.00 20.84 2.91
C LEU A 307 5.64 19.59 2.32
N THR A 308 6.11 18.66 3.15
CA THR A 308 6.84 17.47 2.69
C THR A 308 5.95 16.48 1.96
N GLU A 309 4.69 16.36 2.38
CA GLU A 309 3.68 15.50 1.73
C GLU A 309 2.98 16.21 0.57
N GLY A 310 3.38 17.44 0.24
CA GLY A 310 2.89 18.17 -0.93
C GLY A 310 1.40 18.54 -0.86
N TRP A 311 0.87 18.80 0.34
CA TRP A 311 -0.48 19.38 0.49
C TRP A 311 -0.47 20.86 0.14
N VAL A 312 0.64 21.51 0.46
CA VAL A 312 0.88 22.93 0.27
C VAL A 312 2.27 23.09 -0.32
N ARG A 313 2.44 24.05 -1.24
CA ARG A 313 3.75 24.54 -1.70
C ARG A 313 3.99 25.94 -1.16
N GLN A 314 5.26 26.26 -0.91
CA GLN A 314 5.68 27.61 -0.55
C GLN A 314 6.28 28.31 -1.78
N GLU A 315 5.78 29.50 -2.10
CA GLU A 315 6.28 30.37 -3.18
C GLU A 315 6.61 31.74 -2.55
N GLY A 316 7.88 31.96 -2.24
CA GLY A 316 8.30 33.12 -1.43
C GLY A 316 7.72 33.04 -0.02
N ASP A 317 7.03 34.10 0.41
CA ASP A 317 6.36 34.17 1.71
C ASP A 317 4.90 33.66 1.66
N GLN A 318 4.45 33.16 0.49
CA GLN A 318 3.08 32.69 0.30
C GLN A 318 2.98 31.17 0.28
N TYR A 319 1.87 30.68 0.83
CA TYR A 319 1.50 29.27 0.79
C TYR A 319 0.34 29.04 -0.16
N HIS A 320 0.49 28.03 -1.02
CA HIS A 320 -0.50 27.68 -2.03
C HIS A 320 -0.91 26.22 -1.86
N ALA A 321 -2.22 25.98 -1.76
CA ALA A 321 -2.75 24.62 -1.85
C ALA A 321 -2.32 24.00 -3.19
N LEU A 322 -1.78 22.78 -3.15
CA LEU A 322 -1.58 22.03 -4.38
C LEU A 322 -2.93 21.43 -4.80
N PRO A 323 -3.46 21.76 -6.01
CA PRO A 323 -4.78 21.32 -6.48
C PRO A 323 -4.93 19.79 -6.44
N TYR A 324 -3.82 19.09 -6.66
CA TYR A 324 -3.70 17.64 -6.72
C TYR A 324 -3.96 16.94 -5.37
N TYR A 325 -4.05 17.68 -4.26
CA TYR A 325 -4.41 17.12 -2.95
C TYR A 325 -5.93 17.09 -2.70
N ARG A 326 -6.72 18.00 -3.30
CA ARG A 326 -8.20 17.96 -3.20
C ARG A 326 -8.83 16.79 -3.96
N ASN A 327 -8.10 16.16 -4.89
CA ASN A 327 -8.49 14.89 -5.52
C ASN A 327 -8.06 13.64 -4.73
N LYS A 328 -7.13 13.77 -3.76
CA LYS A 328 -6.68 12.66 -2.89
C LYS A 328 -7.45 12.55 -1.56
N LEU A 329 -8.22 13.55 -1.16
CA LEU A 329 -8.92 13.60 0.13
C LEU A 329 -10.39 13.15 0.13
N GLY A 330 -10.93 12.70 -1.01
CA GLY A 330 -12.27 12.12 -1.06
C GLY A 330 -13.38 13.05 -0.58
N GLY A 331 -13.72 14.07 -1.38
CA GLY A 331 -14.93 14.86 -1.19
C GLY A 331 -15.17 15.86 -2.32
N PHE A 332 -16.24 15.65 -3.09
CA PHE A 332 -16.78 16.68 -3.99
C PHE A 332 -17.45 17.78 -3.18
N SER A 333 -17.14 19.04 -3.53
CA SER A 333 -18.10 20.14 -3.43
C SER A 333 -18.23 20.69 -4.83
N LEU A 334 -19.34 20.40 -5.49
CA LEU A 334 -19.78 21.11 -6.69
C LEU A 334 -19.66 22.63 -6.45
N ARG A 335 -18.96 23.30 -7.35
CA ARG A 335 -19.46 24.57 -7.87
C ARG A 335 -19.57 24.43 -9.37
#